data_AF-A0A538D700-F1
#
_entry.id   AF-A0A538D700-F1
#
_cell.length_a   1.000
_cell.length_b   1.000
_cell.length_c   1.000
_cell.angle_alpha   90.00
_cell.angle_beta   90.00
_cell.angle_gamma   90.00
#
_symmetry.space_group_name_H-M   'P 1'
#
loop_
_entity.id
_entity.type
_entity.pdbx_description
1 polymer ?
#
loop_
_entity_poly.entity_id
_entity_poly.type
_entity_poly.pdbx_seq_one_letter_code
_entity_poly.pdbx_strand_id
1 'polypeptide(L)'
;MPRRLLLFSLACLMAVLASTTGRPARADKIQSLQAKIADAQVQESRLQSDIGTIEGRIRTLERQVGGVSTRLDALEHDLALQQERLNRIRRLYEFQTQQLDFFSHEYNVSVERLNARLIEIYESGDQPTTLDVLMSSSSLSDFFEQADYVRNIGSQDAAISTSVLGAKKRWHAVREKTKVTKRKVETVTRTIAVRTAEVRVEKQRLLVSEKGLATARGRKKTRLASVQESKA
;
A
#
# COMPACT_ATOMS: atom_id res chain seq x y z
N MET A 1 35.74 82.01 23.07
CA MET A 1 36.98 82.50 23.72
C MET A 1 36.77 82.43 25.22
N PRO A 2 37.75 82.03 26.06
CA PRO A 2 39.17 81.93 25.72
C PRO A 2 39.93 80.71 26.31
N ARG A 3 41.11 80.46 25.69
CA ARG A 3 42.41 80.11 26.32
C ARG A 3 42.42 78.81 27.15
N ARG A 4 43.24 77.81 26.82
CA ARG A 4 44.71 77.90 26.90
C ARG A 4 45.42 77.18 25.75
N LEU A 5 45.91 78.00 24.85
CA LEU A 5 47.10 77.82 24.03
C LEU A 5 48.34 78.02 24.92
N LEU A 6 49.47 77.45 24.50
CA LEU A 6 50.86 77.81 24.86
C LEU A 6 51.47 77.14 26.10
N LEU A 7 52.13 75.99 25.85
CA LEU A 7 53.60 75.86 25.90
C LEU A 7 53.95 74.80 24.82
N PHE A 8 54.33 75.14 23.58
CA PHE A 8 55.68 75.57 23.14
C PHE A 8 56.80 74.66 23.72
N SER A 9 57.80 74.17 23.01
CA SER A 9 58.24 74.26 21.61
C SER A 9 59.70 73.76 21.64
N LEU A 10 59.95 72.49 21.32
CA LEU A 10 61.27 71.92 21.01
C LEU A 10 60.97 70.45 20.63
N ALA A 11 60.78 70.04 19.38
CA ALA A 11 61.67 70.23 18.26
C ALA A 11 60.84 70.05 16.98
N CYS A 12 60.42 71.17 16.40
CA CYS A 12 60.11 71.24 14.99
C CYS A 12 61.31 71.94 14.35
N LEU A 13 62.20 71.19 13.70
CA LEU A 13 62.97 71.68 12.54
C LEU A 13 63.77 70.54 11.89
N MET A 14 63.35 70.20 10.68
CA MET A 14 64.24 69.97 9.53
C MET A 14 65.24 68.81 9.60
N ALA A 15 64.79 67.65 9.13
CA ALA A 15 65.59 66.79 8.25
C ALA A 15 64.69 66.18 7.17
N VAL A 16 64.04 67.05 6.40
CA VAL A 16 63.73 66.75 4.99
C VAL A 16 65.07 66.75 4.25
N LEU A 17 65.21 65.84 3.28
CA LEU A 17 66.38 65.59 2.40
C LEU A 17 67.41 64.57 2.92
N ALA A 18 67.00 63.31 2.90
CA ALA A 18 67.89 62.23 2.47
C ALA A 18 67.12 61.34 1.48
N SER A 19 67.14 61.78 0.21
CA SER A 19 66.76 60.99 -0.95
C SER A 19 67.59 59.70 -0.96
N THR A 20 67.03 58.62 -0.41
CA THR A 20 67.57 57.27 -0.59
C THR A 20 66.59 56.50 -1.46
N THR A 21 66.87 56.59 -2.74
CA THR A 21 66.34 55.79 -3.84
C THR A 21 66.56 54.29 -3.53
N GLY A 22 65.51 53.64 -3.02
CA GLY A 22 65.55 52.19 -2.74
C GLY A 22 64.27 51.58 -2.15
N ARG A 23 63.11 52.25 -2.25
CA ARG A 23 61.86 51.85 -1.59
C ARG A 23 60.63 51.46 -2.46
N PRO A 24 60.68 51.27 -3.80
CA PRO A 24 59.51 50.76 -4.52
C PRO A 24 59.21 49.28 -4.18
N ALA A 25 60.24 48.43 -4.14
CA ALA A 25 60.07 46.97 -4.01
C ALA A 25 59.45 46.46 -2.69
N ARG A 26 59.52 47.24 -1.58
CA ARG A 26 58.93 46.84 -0.28
C ARG A 26 57.47 47.26 -0.16
N ALA A 27 57.11 48.39 -0.74
CA ALA A 27 55.72 48.85 -0.86
C ALA A 27 54.92 47.92 -1.78
N ASP A 28 55.51 47.52 -2.92
CA ASP A 28 54.91 46.56 -3.86
C ASP A 28 54.65 45.20 -3.20
N LYS A 29 55.57 44.70 -2.35
CA LYS A 29 55.35 43.46 -1.58
C LYS A 29 54.20 43.57 -0.60
N ILE A 30 54.08 44.66 0.15
CA ILE A 30 52.98 44.88 1.09
C ILE A 30 51.64 44.95 0.33
N GLN A 31 51.59 45.67 -0.79
CA GLN A 31 50.40 45.77 -1.62
C GLN A 31 50.01 44.40 -2.21
N SER A 32 50.98 43.59 -2.64
CA SER A 32 50.74 42.22 -3.13
C SER A 32 50.23 41.27 -2.03
N LEU A 33 50.71 41.42 -0.80
CA LEU A 33 50.24 40.63 0.35
C LEU A 33 48.83 41.05 0.77
N GLN A 34 48.54 42.36 0.78
CA GLN A 34 47.19 42.87 1.02
C GLN A 34 46.20 42.39 -0.05
N ALA A 35 46.59 42.39 -1.32
CA ALA A 35 45.77 41.85 -2.40
C ALA A 35 45.50 40.33 -2.20
N LYS A 36 46.52 39.55 -1.84
CA LYS A 36 46.35 38.12 -1.52
C LYS A 36 45.44 37.88 -0.32
N ILE A 37 45.52 38.70 0.72
CA ILE A 37 44.65 38.62 1.89
C ILE A 37 43.20 38.95 1.50
N ALA A 38 43.00 40.01 0.71
CA ALA A 38 41.68 40.37 0.21
C ALA A 38 41.07 39.27 -0.66
N ASP A 39 41.86 38.70 -1.58
CA ASP A 39 41.42 37.56 -2.42
C ASP A 39 41.10 36.33 -1.56
N ALA A 40 41.93 36.00 -0.57
CA ALA A 40 41.68 34.90 0.35
C ALA A 40 40.39 35.11 1.17
N GLN A 41 40.13 36.33 1.66
CA GLN A 41 38.89 36.68 2.38
C GLN A 41 37.64 36.55 1.49
N VAL A 42 37.73 36.94 0.22
CA VAL A 42 36.65 36.76 -0.75
C VAL A 42 36.39 35.27 -1.02
N GLN A 43 37.45 34.47 -1.17
CA GLN A 43 37.31 33.01 -1.36
C GLN A 43 36.71 32.33 -0.12
N GLU A 44 37.14 32.71 1.09
CA GLU A 44 36.58 32.18 2.33
C GLU A 44 35.08 32.50 2.45
N SER A 45 34.69 33.75 2.16
CA SER A 45 33.28 34.17 2.20
C SER A 45 32.43 33.39 1.20
N ARG A 46 32.96 33.14 0.00
CA ARG A 46 32.29 32.30 -1.02
C ARG A 46 32.14 30.86 -0.55
N LEU A 47 33.19 30.25 0.00
CA LEU A 47 33.15 28.88 0.51
C LEU A 47 32.17 28.73 1.68
N GLN A 48 32.11 29.70 2.59
CA GLN A 48 31.13 29.72 3.68
C GLN A 48 29.69 29.80 3.15
N SER A 49 29.43 30.65 2.16
CA SER A 49 28.11 30.75 1.52
C SER A 49 27.70 29.44 0.80
N ASP A 50 28.64 28.82 0.10
CA ASP A 50 28.45 27.51 -0.53
C ASP A 50 28.11 26.42 0.49
N ILE A 51 28.84 26.38 1.62
CA ILE A 51 28.57 25.45 2.72
C ILE A 51 27.18 25.69 3.29
N GLY A 52 26.81 26.94 3.57
CA GLY A 52 25.47 27.31 4.06
C GLY A 52 24.36 26.87 3.11
N THR A 53 24.57 27.03 1.80
CA THR A 53 23.65 26.55 0.75
C THR A 53 23.52 25.02 0.76
N ILE A 54 24.64 24.30 0.87
CA ILE A 54 24.65 22.83 0.95
C ILE A 54 23.94 22.37 2.23
N GLU A 55 24.15 23.02 3.37
CA GLU A 55 23.46 22.71 4.62
C GLU A 55 21.95 22.93 4.55
N GLY A 56 21.50 24.00 3.91
CA GLY A 56 20.09 24.23 3.63
C GLY A 56 19.47 23.10 2.79
N ARG A 57 20.20 22.65 1.76
CA ARG A 57 19.80 21.51 0.92
C ARG A 57 19.76 20.20 1.71
N ILE A 58 20.77 19.92 2.54
CA ILE A 58 20.81 18.75 3.42
C ILE A 58 19.59 18.73 4.35
N ARG A 59 19.30 19.83 5.06
CA ARG A 59 18.14 19.92 5.95
C ARG A 59 16.80 19.73 5.24
N THR A 60 16.72 20.16 3.99
CA THR A 60 15.51 19.96 3.17
C THR A 60 15.36 18.50 2.75
N LEU A 61 16.45 17.86 2.31
CA LEU A 61 16.46 16.44 1.96
C LEU A 61 16.21 15.54 3.17
N GLU A 62 16.74 15.87 4.36
CA GLU A 62 16.48 15.14 5.60
C GLU A 62 14.99 15.16 5.96
N ARG A 63 14.35 16.33 5.88
CA ARG A 63 12.90 16.45 6.08
C ARG A 63 12.11 15.64 5.05
N GLN A 64 12.55 15.65 3.79
CA GLN A 64 11.90 14.87 2.73
C GLN A 64 12.03 13.36 2.96
N VAL A 65 13.23 12.87 3.30
CA VAL A 65 13.46 11.45 3.64
C VAL A 65 12.58 11.04 4.82
N GLY A 66 12.58 11.82 5.91
CA GLY A 66 11.73 11.55 7.08
C GLY A 66 10.24 11.50 6.71
N GLY A 67 9.73 12.49 5.98
CA GLY A 67 8.33 12.52 5.56
C GLY A 67 7.93 11.37 4.63
N VAL A 68 8.79 11.01 3.67
CA VAL A 68 8.56 9.86 2.78
C VAL A 68 8.62 8.55 3.56
N SER A 69 9.55 8.40 4.50
CA SER A 69 9.66 7.20 5.36
C SER A 69 8.39 7.00 6.18
N THR A 70 7.91 8.02 6.90
CA THR A 70 6.68 7.91 7.70
C THR A 70 5.46 7.58 6.82
N ARG A 71 5.39 8.15 5.62
CA ARG A 71 4.32 7.82 4.67
C ARG A 71 4.42 6.38 4.18
N LEU A 72 5.63 5.90 3.91
CA LEU A 72 5.89 4.53 3.48
C LEU A 72 5.48 3.54 4.58
N ASP A 73 5.87 3.78 5.83
CA ASP A 73 5.53 2.93 6.98
C ASP A 73 4.00 2.82 7.14
N ALA A 74 3.28 3.95 7.02
CA ALA A 74 1.81 3.95 7.08
C ALA A 74 1.18 3.16 5.93
N LEU A 75 1.71 3.27 4.70
CA LEU A 75 1.22 2.52 3.54
C LEU A 75 1.52 1.02 3.66
N GLU A 76 2.69 0.64 4.15
CA GLU A 76 3.07 -0.75 4.38
C GLU A 76 2.20 -1.40 5.46
N HIS A 77 1.87 -0.65 6.52
CA HIS A 77 0.94 -1.11 7.56
C HIS A 77 -0.49 -1.30 7.01
N ASP A 78 -1.03 -0.34 6.25
CA ASP A 78 -2.34 -0.51 5.58
C ASP A 78 -2.33 -1.71 4.64
N LEU A 79 -1.26 -1.90 3.86
CA LEU A 79 -1.12 -3.04 2.96
C LEU A 79 -1.15 -4.37 3.72
N ALA A 80 -0.45 -4.46 4.87
CA ALA A 80 -0.47 -5.65 5.72
C ALA A 80 -1.89 -5.97 6.23
N LEU A 81 -2.62 -4.95 6.70
CA LEU A 81 -4.01 -5.11 7.14
C LEU A 81 -4.93 -5.56 6.00
N GLN A 82 -4.78 -4.99 4.79
CA GLN A 82 -5.55 -5.42 3.63
C GLN A 82 -5.23 -6.88 3.25
N GLN A 83 -3.96 -7.28 3.32
CA GLN A 83 -3.54 -8.65 3.03
C GLN A 83 -4.15 -9.64 4.03
N GLU A 84 -4.18 -9.28 5.31
CA GLU A 84 -4.84 -10.10 6.34
C GLU A 84 -6.35 -10.22 6.07
N ARG A 85 -7.00 -9.10 5.74
CA ARG A 85 -8.41 -9.08 5.35
C ARG A 85 -8.67 -9.97 4.13
N LEU A 86 -7.81 -9.91 3.11
CA LEU A 86 -7.90 -10.77 1.93
C LEU A 86 -7.82 -12.25 2.31
N ASN A 87 -6.88 -12.62 3.18
CA ASN A 87 -6.73 -13.99 3.66
C ASN A 87 -7.98 -14.48 4.40
N ARG A 88 -8.57 -13.64 5.26
CA ARG A 88 -9.84 -13.96 5.95
C ARG A 88 -10.99 -14.20 4.95
N ILE A 89 -11.13 -13.34 3.94
CA ILE A 89 -12.19 -13.47 2.93
C ILE A 89 -11.94 -14.69 2.03
N ARG A 90 -10.69 -15.00 1.68
CA ARG A 90 -10.34 -16.20 0.90
C ARG A 90 -10.72 -17.50 1.63
N ARG A 91 -10.41 -17.60 2.92
CA ARG A 91 -10.85 -18.76 3.74
C ARG A 91 -12.37 -18.90 3.77
N LEU A 92 -13.10 -17.79 3.89
CA LEU A 92 -14.56 -17.81 3.80
C LEU A 92 -15.04 -18.27 2.41
N TYR A 93 -14.40 -17.79 1.35
CA TYR A 93 -14.71 -18.18 -0.02
C TYR A 93 -14.46 -19.67 -0.29
N GLU A 94 -13.37 -20.23 0.21
CA GLU A 94 -13.05 -21.65 0.12
C GLU A 94 -14.11 -22.50 0.83
N PHE A 95 -14.45 -22.14 2.07
CA PHE A 95 -15.48 -22.83 2.84
C PHE A 95 -16.86 -22.76 2.17
N GLN A 96 -17.23 -21.59 1.62
CA GLN A 96 -18.47 -21.42 0.85
C GLN A 96 -18.47 -22.25 -0.44
N THR A 97 -17.31 -22.39 -1.08
CA THR A 97 -17.16 -23.21 -2.29
C THR A 97 -17.37 -24.69 -1.98
N GLN A 98 -16.81 -25.19 -0.88
CA GLN A 98 -17.04 -26.56 -0.42
C GLN A 98 -18.52 -26.82 -0.09
N GLN A 99 -19.17 -25.89 0.60
CA GLN A 99 -20.61 -25.98 0.86
C GLN A 99 -21.43 -25.93 -0.43
N LEU A 100 -21.04 -25.10 -1.40
CA LEU A 100 -21.73 -25.01 -2.68
C LEU A 100 -21.69 -26.36 -3.41
N ASP A 101 -20.54 -27.01 -3.40
CA ASP A 101 -20.33 -28.32 -4.02
C ASP A 101 -21.18 -29.40 -3.33
N PHE A 102 -21.17 -29.41 -2.00
CA PHE A 102 -22.03 -30.29 -1.19
C PHE A 102 -23.52 -30.12 -1.52
N PHE A 103 -24.04 -28.89 -1.50
CA PHE A 103 -25.45 -28.64 -1.81
C PHE A 103 -25.79 -28.86 -3.29
N SER A 104 -24.82 -28.72 -4.19
CA SER A 104 -25.00 -29.06 -5.60
C SER A 104 -25.19 -30.57 -5.75
N HIS A 105 -24.40 -31.37 -5.05
CA HIS A 105 -24.55 -32.83 -5.04
C HIS A 105 -25.88 -33.25 -4.39
N GLU A 106 -26.23 -32.69 -3.23
CA GLU A 106 -27.52 -32.95 -2.57
C GLU A 106 -28.70 -32.65 -3.50
N TYR A 107 -28.67 -31.51 -4.20
CA TYR A 107 -29.70 -31.15 -5.16
C TYR A 107 -29.79 -32.13 -6.34
N ASN A 108 -28.65 -32.54 -6.90
CA ASN A 108 -28.63 -33.50 -8.01
C ASN A 108 -29.21 -34.85 -7.58
N VAL A 109 -28.85 -35.36 -6.41
CA VAL A 109 -29.42 -36.61 -5.87
C VAL A 109 -30.94 -36.49 -5.64
N SER A 110 -31.41 -35.36 -5.12
CA SER A 110 -32.86 -35.12 -4.98
C SER A 110 -33.57 -35.11 -6.34
N VAL A 111 -32.97 -34.50 -7.37
CA VAL A 111 -33.52 -34.47 -8.73
C VAL A 111 -33.52 -35.86 -9.37
N GLU A 112 -32.45 -36.64 -9.20
CA GLU A 112 -32.37 -38.03 -9.66
C GLU A 112 -33.46 -38.89 -9.04
N ARG A 113 -33.71 -38.74 -7.73
CA ARG A 113 -34.80 -39.44 -7.04
C ARG A 113 -36.17 -39.05 -7.60
N LEU A 114 -36.40 -37.77 -7.84
CA LEU A 114 -37.64 -37.30 -8.46
C LEU A 114 -37.80 -37.84 -9.88
N ASN A 115 -36.72 -37.87 -10.67
CA ASN A 115 -36.75 -38.40 -12.03
C ASN A 115 -37.04 -39.90 -12.05
N ALA A 116 -36.38 -40.68 -11.20
CA ALA A 116 -36.66 -42.10 -11.04
C ALA A 116 -38.13 -42.36 -10.69
N ARG A 117 -38.69 -41.55 -9.80
CA ARG A 117 -40.11 -41.64 -9.43
C ARG A 117 -41.06 -41.28 -10.57
N LEU A 118 -40.72 -40.26 -11.38
CA LEU A 118 -41.50 -39.89 -12.57
C LEU A 118 -41.47 -40.99 -13.63
N ILE A 119 -40.31 -41.63 -13.84
CA ILE A 119 -40.17 -42.78 -14.73
C ILE A 119 -41.02 -43.94 -14.23
N GLU A 120 -40.96 -44.28 -12.94
CA GLU A 120 -41.77 -45.34 -12.34
C GLU A 120 -43.28 -45.09 -12.55
N ILE A 121 -43.76 -43.87 -12.32
CA ILE A 121 -45.16 -43.49 -12.56
C ILE A 121 -45.53 -43.64 -14.05
N TYR A 122 -44.63 -43.26 -14.96
CA TYR A 122 -44.85 -43.36 -16.40
C TYR A 122 -44.86 -44.81 -16.90
N GLU A 123 -43.88 -45.63 -16.49
CA GLU A 123 -43.78 -47.05 -16.85
C GLU A 123 -44.89 -47.90 -16.22
N SER A 124 -45.39 -47.50 -15.05
CA SER A 124 -46.55 -48.11 -14.41
C SER A 124 -47.89 -47.65 -15.01
N GLY A 125 -47.88 -46.74 -16.00
CA GLY A 125 -49.08 -46.20 -16.65
C GLY A 125 -49.91 -47.21 -17.45
N ASP A 126 -49.37 -48.40 -17.72
CA ASP A 126 -50.10 -49.54 -18.30
C ASP A 126 -50.77 -50.45 -17.22
N GLN A 127 -50.68 -50.08 -15.93
CA GLN A 127 -51.33 -50.78 -14.82
C GLN A 127 -52.65 -50.10 -14.42
N PRO A 128 -53.59 -50.80 -13.74
CA PRO A 128 -54.85 -50.21 -13.30
C PRO A 128 -54.61 -48.94 -12.50
N THR A 129 -55.39 -47.90 -12.76
CA THR A 129 -55.27 -46.60 -12.08
C THR A 129 -55.40 -46.80 -10.57
N THR A 130 -54.82 -45.91 -9.77
CA THR A 130 -55.02 -45.90 -8.31
C THR A 130 -56.49 -46.02 -7.90
N LEU A 131 -57.40 -45.44 -8.70
CA LEU A 131 -58.84 -45.55 -8.55
C LEU A 131 -59.36 -46.95 -8.93
N ASP A 132 -58.87 -47.55 -10.01
CA ASP A 132 -59.23 -48.92 -10.43
C ASP A 132 -58.79 -49.96 -9.41
N VAL A 133 -57.58 -49.82 -8.85
CA VAL A 133 -57.08 -50.73 -7.81
C VAL A 133 -57.95 -50.63 -6.55
N LEU A 134 -58.36 -49.42 -6.15
CA LEU A 134 -59.27 -49.21 -5.02
C LEU A 134 -60.67 -49.80 -5.28
N MET A 135 -61.17 -49.73 -6.52
CA MET A 135 -62.48 -50.29 -6.89
C MET A 135 -62.45 -51.82 -7.11
N SER A 136 -61.26 -52.41 -7.29
CA SER A 136 -61.08 -53.86 -7.45
C SER A 136 -61.01 -54.64 -6.13
N SER A 137 -61.02 -53.95 -4.97
CA SER A 137 -60.87 -54.58 -3.66
C SER A 137 -61.99 -55.59 -3.37
N SER A 138 -61.62 -56.77 -2.88
CA SER A 138 -62.58 -57.88 -2.66
C SER A 138 -63.28 -57.82 -1.29
N SER A 139 -62.84 -56.95 -0.38
CA SER A 139 -63.44 -56.79 0.95
C SER A 139 -63.24 -55.38 1.52
N LEU A 140 -64.03 -55.01 2.55
CA LEU A 140 -63.88 -53.73 3.24
C LEU A 140 -62.50 -53.57 3.91
N SER A 141 -61.88 -54.65 4.39
CA SER A 141 -60.53 -54.60 4.98
C SER A 141 -59.47 -54.31 3.92
N ASP A 142 -59.57 -55.01 2.79
CA ASP A 142 -58.71 -54.86 1.60
C ASP A 142 -58.80 -53.44 1.02
N PHE A 143 -60.01 -52.85 1.00
CA PHE A 143 -60.21 -51.45 0.62
C PHE A 143 -59.44 -50.46 1.53
N PHE A 144 -59.48 -50.65 2.85
CA PHE A 144 -58.77 -49.76 3.78
C PHE A 144 -57.24 -49.89 3.67
N GLU A 145 -56.73 -51.12 3.52
CA GLU A 145 -55.30 -51.37 3.29
C GLU A 145 -54.82 -50.73 1.98
N GLN A 146 -55.59 -50.86 0.91
CA GLN A 146 -55.29 -50.24 -0.38
C GLN A 146 -55.36 -48.70 -0.29
N ALA A 147 -56.31 -48.14 0.46
CA ALA A 147 -56.42 -46.69 0.67
C ALA A 147 -55.23 -46.12 1.46
N ASP A 148 -54.78 -46.83 2.50
CA ASP A 148 -53.58 -46.45 3.27
C ASP A 148 -52.31 -46.54 2.41
N TYR A 149 -52.18 -47.57 1.57
CA TYR A 149 -51.08 -47.71 0.62
C TYR A 149 -50.99 -46.52 -0.36
N VAL A 150 -52.11 -46.14 -0.97
CA VAL A 150 -52.21 -45.00 -1.89
C VAL A 150 -51.85 -43.69 -1.21
N ARG A 151 -52.35 -43.48 0.01
CA ARG A 151 -52.04 -42.30 0.81
C ARG A 151 -50.56 -42.22 1.16
N ASN A 152 -49.95 -43.34 1.51
CA ASN A 152 -48.52 -43.42 1.83
C ASN A 152 -47.67 -43.05 0.60
N ILE A 153 -48.00 -43.56 -0.57
CA ILE A 153 -47.36 -43.19 -1.84
C ILE A 153 -47.48 -41.69 -2.11
N GLY A 154 -48.70 -41.12 -2.03
CA GLY A 154 -48.90 -39.69 -2.27
C GLY A 154 -48.11 -38.81 -1.28
N SER A 155 -48.01 -39.24 -0.02
CA SER A 155 -47.19 -38.54 0.98
C SER A 155 -45.69 -38.61 0.67
N GLN A 156 -45.23 -39.74 0.13
CA GLN A 156 -43.84 -39.93 -0.29
C GLN A 156 -43.49 -39.05 -1.50
N ASP A 157 -44.37 -38.96 -2.48
CA ASP A 157 -44.19 -38.11 -3.68
C ASP A 157 -44.16 -36.61 -3.34
N ALA A 158 -45.03 -36.20 -2.42
CA ALA A 158 -45.01 -34.86 -1.85
C ALA A 158 -43.70 -34.57 -1.09
N ALA A 159 -43.18 -35.55 -0.35
CA ALA A 159 -41.91 -35.44 0.37
C ALA A 159 -40.70 -35.35 -0.58
N ILE A 160 -40.69 -36.13 -1.68
CA ILE A 160 -39.65 -36.06 -2.72
C ILE A 160 -39.63 -34.67 -3.36
N SER A 161 -40.80 -34.16 -3.78
CA SER A 161 -40.92 -32.82 -4.36
C SER A 161 -40.47 -31.72 -3.40
N THR A 162 -40.86 -31.83 -2.12
CA THR A 162 -40.44 -30.91 -1.05
C THR A 162 -38.92 -30.96 -0.83
N SER A 163 -38.31 -32.15 -0.88
CA SER A 163 -36.86 -32.34 -0.77
C SER A 163 -36.13 -31.61 -1.91
N VAL A 164 -36.57 -31.78 -3.17
CA VAL A 164 -36.00 -31.10 -4.33
C VAL A 164 -36.09 -29.58 -4.19
N LEU A 165 -37.26 -29.06 -3.82
CA LEU A 165 -37.46 -27.62 -3.62
C LEU A 165 -36.58 -27.07 -2.49
N GLY A 166 -36.44 -27.82 -1.39
CA GLY A 166 -35.55 -27.48 -0.28
C GLY A 166 -34.08 -27.44 -0.69
N ALA A 167 -33.59 -28.50 -1.35
CA ALA A 167 -32.23 -28.60 -1.84
C ALA A 167 -31.91 -27.49 -2.86
N LYS A 168 -32.82 -27.22 -3.80
CA LYS A 168 -32.71 -26.11 -4.76
C LYS A 168 -32.55 -24.77 -4.06
N LYS A 169 -33.39 -24.47 -3.06
CA LYS A 169 -33.33 -23.22 -2.29
C LYS A 169 -31.98 -23.08 -1.56
N ARG A 170 -31.49 -24.14 -0.90
CA ARG A 170 -30.19 -24.14 -0.20
C ARG A 170 -29.03 -23.91 -1.16
N TRP A 171 -28.98 -24.66 -2.27
CA TRP A 171 -27.98 -24.50 -3.32
C TRP A 171 -27.96 -23.08 -3.88
N HIS A 172 -29.12 -22.52 -4.26
CA HIS A 172 -29.21 -21.15 -4.74
C HIS A 172 -28.73 -20.13 -3.69
N ALA A 173 -29.14 -20.28 -2.43
CA ALA A 173 -28.73 -19.37 -1.36
C ALA A 173 -27.21 -19.37 -1.15
N VAL A 174 -26.58 -20.54 -1.14
CA VAL A 174 -25.11 -20.66 -1.01
C VAL A 174 -24.42 -20.14 -2.26
N ARG A 175 -24.96 -20.40 -3.46
CA ARG A 175 -24.42 -19.90 -4.73
C ARG A 175 -24.37 -18.37 -4.76
N GLU A 176 -25.45 -17.69 -4.38
CA GLU A 176 -25.50 -16.23 -4.36
C GLU A 176 -24.54 -15.64 -3.31
N LYS A 177 -24.48 -16.22 -2.11
CA LYS A 177 -23.48 -15.83 -1.09
C LYS A 177 -22.04 -15.98 -1.61
N THR A 178 -21.74 -17.11 -2.25
CA THR A 178 -20.42 -17.41 -2.81
C THR A 178 -20.03 -16.43 -3.91
N LYS A 179 -20.96 -16.07 -4.80
CA LYS A 179 -20.74 -15.03 -5.84
C LYS A 179 -20.39 -13.68 -5.23
N VAL A 180 -21.10 -13.26 -4.18
CA VAL A 180 -20.82 -12.00 -3.49
C VAL A 180 -19.43 -12.03 -2.85
N THR A 181 -19.07 -13.11 -2.18
CA THR A 181 -17.73 -13.27 -1.58
C THR A 181 -16.64 -13.28 -2.65
N LYS A 182 -16.84 -13.96 -3.78
CA LYS A 182 -15.91 -13.95 -4.92
C LYS A 182 -15.62 -12.53 -5.39
N ARG A 183 -16.67 -11.73 -5.60
CA ARG A 183 -16.53 -10.31 -5.98
C ARG A 183 -15.75 -9.52 -4.93
N LYS A 184 -15.98 -9.77 -3.63
CA LYS A 184 -15.20 -9.14 -2.55
C LYS A 184 -13.71 -9.52 -2.62
N VAL A 185 -13.39 -10.80 -2.86
CA VAL A 185 -11.99 -11.25 -3.04
C VAL A 185 -11.35 -10.52 -4.21
N GLU A 186 -12.02 -10.45 -5.37
CA GLU A 186 -11.51 -9.76 -6.56
C GLU A 186 -11.27 -8.28 -6.31
N THR A 187 -12.24 -7.58 -5.69
CA THR A 187 -12.11 -6.15 -5.37
C THR A 187 -10.94 -5.90 -4.42
N VAL A 188 -10.85 -6.64 -3.31
CA VAL A 188 -9.74 -6.47 -2.35
C VAL A 188 -8.39 -6.80 -2.99
N THR A 189 -8.34 -7.82 -3.85
CA THR A 189 -7.11 -8.15 -4.61
C THR A 189 -6.69 -7.01 -5.53
N ARG A 190 -7.63 -6.37 -6.24
CA ARG A 190 -7.33 -5.19 -7.08
C ARG A 190 -6.84 -4.02 -6.23
N THR A 191 -7.48 -3.74 -5.09
CA THR A 191 -7.04 -2.69 -4.17
C THR A 191 -5.62 -2.92 -3.67
N ILE A 192 -5.29 -4.16 -3.28
CA ILE A 192 -3.93 -4.53 -2.84
C ILE A 192 -2.92 -4.33 -3.97
N ALA A 193 -3.25 -4.71 -5.21
CA ALA A 193 -2.35 -4.50 -6.35
C ALA A 193 -2.04 -3.00 -6.57
N VAL A 194 -3.05 -2.14 -6.46
CA VAL A 194 -2.88 -0.68 -6.55
C VAL A 194 -2.01 -0.16 -5.41
N ARG A 195 -2.32 -0.53 -4.15
CA ARG A 195 -1.54 -0.12 -2.97
C ARG A 195 -0.08 -0.60 -3.03
N THR A 196 0.14 -1.81 -3.52
CA THR A 196 1.50 -2.36 -3.72
C THR A 196 2.28 -1.54 -4.72
N ALA A 197 1.63 -1.07 -5.80
CA ALA A 197 2.26 -0.18 -6.77
C ALA A 197 2.59 1.20 -6.15
N GLU A 198 1.70 1.76 -5.33
CA GLU A 198 1.94 3.00 -4.60
C GLU A 198 3.13 2.90 -3.65
N VAL A 199 3.21 1.83 -2.85
CA VAL A 199 4.34 1.52 -1.96
C VAL A 199 5.64 1.47 -2.76
N ARG A 200 5.64 0.81 -3.92
CA ARG A 200 6.83 0.73 -4.79
C ARG A 200 7.29 2.11 -5.26
N VAL A 201 6.37 2.99 -5.61
CA VAL A 201 6.67 4.35 -6.06
C VAL A 201 7.26 5.18 -4.92
N GLU A 202 6.67 5.14 -3.72
CA GLU A 202 7.19 5.89 -2.57
C GLU A 202 8.55 5.34 -2.10
N LYS A 203 8.76 4.02 -2.15
CA LYS A 203 10.06 3.41 -1.89
C LYS A 203 11.12 3.90 -2.89
N GLN A 204 10.78 4.00 -4.17
CA GLN A 204 11.69 4.55 -5.17
C GLN A 204 12.01 6.03 -4.90
N ARG A 205 11.01 6.82 -4.49
CA ARG A 205 11.22 8.22 -4.09
C ARG A 205 12.17 8.32 -2.89
N LEU A 206 11.98 7.47 -1.88
CA LEU A 206 12.84 7.41 -0.70
C LEU A 206 14.30 7.17 -1.10
N LEU A 207 14.54 6.15 -1.93
CA LEU A 207 15.87 5.81 -2.44
C LEU A 207 16.53 6.98 -3.18
N VAL A 208 15.77 7.72 -4.00
CA VAL A 208 16.28 8.91 -4.70
C VAL A 208 16.63 10.03 -3.70
N SER A 209 15.77 10.29 -2.73
CA SER A 209 16.01 11.30 -1.68
C SER A 209 17.22 10.94 -0.81
N GLU A 210 17.38 9.68 -0.43
CA GLU A 210 18.55 9.19 0.34
C GLU A 210 19.85 9.32 -0.45
N LYS A 211 19.86 8.95 -1.74
CA LYS A 211 21.02 9.16 -2.62
C LYS A 211 21.37 10.64 -2.77
N GLY A 212 20.36 11.50 -2.92
CA GLY A 212 20.53 12.95 -2.96
C GLY A 212 21.15 13.48 -1.67
N LEU A 213 20.66 13.02 -0.51
CA LEU A 213 21.17 13.38 0.80
C LEU A 213 22.63 12.94 1.00
N ALA A 214 22.95 11.69 0.65
CA ALA A 214 24.31 11.16 0.69
C ALA A 214 25.26 11.99 -0.19
N THR A 215 24.82 12.34 -1.41
CA THR A 215 25.60 13.19 -2.32
C THR A 215 25.82 14.59 -1.75
N ALA A 216 24.79 15.21 -1.17
CA ALA A 216 24.90 16.54 -0.56
C ALA A 216 25.85 16.54 0.65
N ARG A 217 25.77 15.51 1.52
CA ARG A 217 26.69 15.30 2.64
C ARG A 217 28.13 15.09 2.16
N GLY A 218 28.33 14.31 1.09
CA GLY A 218 29.62 14.14 0.44
C GLY A 218 30.22 15.46 -0.04
N ARG A 219 29.44 16.27 -0.77
CA ARG A 219 29.86 17.60 -1.24
C ARG A 219 30.22 18.54 -0.09
N LYS A 220 29.46 18.52 1.01
CA LYS A 220 29.79 19.28 2.23
C LYS A 220 31.17 18.87 2.76
N LYS A 221 31.42 17.57 2.89
CA LYS A 221 32.72 17.05 3.39
C LYS A 221 33.88 17.50 2.51
N THR A 222 33.76 17.39 1.18
CA THR A 222 34.79 17.84 0.25
C THR A 222 35.03 19.35 0.33
N ARG A 223 33.98 20.17 0.44
CA ARG A 223 34.10 21.62 0.59
C ARG A 223 34.77 22.01 1.91
N LEU A 224 34.42 21.35 3.01
CA LEU A 224 35.09 21.56 4.30
C LEU A 224 36.59 21.21 4.24
N ALA A 225 36.96 20.13 3.56
CA ALA A 225 38.35 19.78 3.34
C ALA A 225 39.11 20.86 2.54
N SER A 226 38.52 21.38 1.46
CA SER A 226 39.15 22.47 0.69
C SER A 226 39.35 23.76 1.49
N VAL A 227 38.45 24.08 2.43
CA VAL A 227 38.60 25.23 3.33
C VAL A 227 39.75 25.00 4.30
N GLN A 228 39.91 23.78 4.82
CA GLN A 228 41.01 23.44 5.72
C GLN A 228 42.36 23.50 5.01
N GLU A 229 42.44 22.98 3.77
CA GLU A 229 43.66 23.02 2.95
C GLU A 229 44.05 24.45 2.56
N SER A 230 43.08 25.34 2.28
CA SER A 230 43.37 26.76 2.00
C SER A 230 43.87 27.56 3.21
N LYS A 231 43.72 27.02 4.43
CA LYS A 231 44.14 27.67 5.69
C LYS A 231 45.49 27.14 6.21
N ALA A 232 45.98 26.02 5.66
CA ALA A 232 47.28 25.43 5.99
C ALA A 232 48.40 26.07 5.15
#